data_AF-A7SHI9-F1
#
_entry.id   AF-A7SHI9-F1
#
_cell.length_a   1.000
_cell.length_b   1.000
_cell.length_c   1.000
_cell.angle_alpha   90.00
_cell.angle_beta   90.00
_cell.angle_gamma   90.00
#
_symmetry.space_group_name_H-M   'P 1'
#
loop_
_entity.id
_entity.type
_entity.pdbx_description
1 polymer ?
#
loop_
_entity_poly.entity_id
_entity_poly.type
_entity_poly.pdbx_seq_one_letter_code
_entity_poly.pdbx_strand_id
1 'polypeptide(L)'
;MTTSDSKTFKFVATDECNASDTTTVTVKAMECPCQHGGTCHSHPYHPRGSGQYECACPAGFNGSRCESDIDDCQSSFCVNGTCIDGINNYTCRCHVGYKGALCDEKERICGKDTCYPVVKCREIPDSVLCRSCPDGLIGDGKTCIGTKAKLNGVYIDI
;
A
#
# COMPACT_ATOMS: atom_id res chain seq x y z
N MET A 1 3.36 18.92 18.09
CA MET A 1 4.20 20.06 18.51
C MET A 1 5.42 19.49 19.16
N THR A 2 6.44 19.18 18.38
CA THR A 2 7.73 18.66 18.87
C THR A 2 8.49 19.82 19.49
N THR A 3 8.94 19.60 20.73
CA THR A 3 9.71 20.58 21.50
C THR A 3 11.11 20.63 20.93
N SER A 4 11.44 21.70 20.20
CA SER A 4 12.79 21.88 19.67
C SER A 4 13.78 21.96 20.83
N ASP A 5 14.60 20.92 21.02
CA ASP A 5 15.62 20.90 22.06
C ASP A 5 16.64 22.02 21.82
N SER A 6 16.66 23.01 22.71
CA SER A 6 17.69 24.04 22.72
C SER A 6 18.72 23.76 23.80
N LYS A 7 20.00 23.75 23.44
CA LYS A 7 21.09 23.68 24.41
C LYS A 7 21.71 25.05 24.62
N THR A 8 21.87 25.44 25.87
CA THR A 8 22.47 26.72 26.24
C THR A 8 23.86 26.48 26.81
N PHE A 9 24.85 27.17 26.25
CA PHE A 9 26.25 27.12 26.67
C PHE A 9 26.63 28.46 27.30
N LYS A 10 27.22 28.41 28.49
CA LYS A 10 27.76 29.59 29.17
C LYS A 10 29.28 29.57 29.04
N PHE A 11 29.82 30.65 28.49
CA PHE A 11 31.25 30.89 28.35
C PHE A 11 31.63 31.98 29.35
N VAL A 12 32.53 31.65 30.28
CA VAL A 12 33.05 32.60 31.26
C VAL A 12 34.49 32.91 30.87
N ALA A 13 34.75 34.16 30.49
CA ALA A 13 36.10 34.66 30.31
C ALA A 13 36.53 35.32 31.62
N THR A 14 37.70 34.96 32.14
CA THR A 14 38.27 35.57 33.35
C THR A 14 39.63 36.15 32.99
N ASP A 15 39.90 37.38 33.40
CA ASP A 15 41.18 38.03 33.17
C ASP A 15 42.20 37.75 34.30
N GLU A 16 43.41 38.28 34.14
CA GLU A 16 44.50 38.16 35.13
C GLU A 16 44.24 38.92 36.44
N CYS A 17 43.21 39.76 36.47
CA CYS A 17 42.75 40.51 37.65
C CYS A 17 41.58 39.81 38.36
N ASN A 18 41.21 38.58 37.96
CA ASN A 18 40.01 37.85 38.40
C ASN A 18 38.67 38.52 38.06
N ALA A 19 38.64 39.50 37.16
CA ALA A 19 37.39 40.00 36.63
C ALA A 19 36.84 38.97 35.63
N SER A 20 35.53 38.70 35.67
CA SER A 20 34.89 37.72 34.79
C SER A 20 33.74 38.33 34.00
N ASP A 21 33.66 37.94 32.73
CA ASP A 21 32.55 38.24 31.85
C ASP A 21 31.90 36.95 31.35
N THR A 22 30.58 36.94 31.26
CA THR A 22 29.81 35.74 30.94
C THR A 22 28.98 35.94 29.68
N THR A 23 29.34 35.22 28.62
CA THR A 23 28.56 35.16 27.38
C THR A 23 27.74 33.88 27.34
N THR A 24 26.46 33.98 27.02
CA THR A 24 25.57 32.82 26.89
C THR A 24 25.18 32.61 25.43
N VAL A 25 25.37 31.40 24.91
CA VAL A 25 25.01 31.01 23.53
C VAL A 25 23.91 29.95 23.59
N THR A 26 22.80 30.19 22.90
CA THR A 26 21.71 29.21 22.77
C THR A 26 21.77 28.58 21.39
N VAL A 27 21.94 27.26 21.34
CA VAL A 27 21.90 26.45 20.12
C VAL A 27 20.54 25.78 20.05
N LYS A 28 19.75 26.10 19.02
CA LYS A 28 18.46 25.46 18.76
C LYS A 28 18.66 24.28 17.81
N ALA A 29 18.20 23.08 18.19
CA ALA A 29 18.14 21.97 17.24
C ALA A 29 17.14 22.32 16.13
N MET A 30 17.59 22.21 14.87
CA MET A 30 16.68 22.30 13.74
C MET A 30 15.96 20.96 13.61
N GLU A 31 14.66 20.95 13.85
CA GLU A 31 13.83 19.77 13.59
C GLU A 31 13.71 19.59 12.08
N CYS A 32 14.20 18.46 11.58
CA CYS A 32 14.08 18.17 10.17
C CYS A 32 12.67 17.65 9.87
N PRO A 33 11.90 18.32 9.01
CA PRO A 33 10.48 18.02 8.88
C PRO A 33 10.21 17.02 7.74
N CYS A 34 11.22 16.26 7.31
CA CYS A 34 11.10 15.21 6.32
C CYS A 34 10.14 14.12 6.82
N GLN A 35 9.25 13.67 5.94
CA GLN A 35 8.24 12.66 6.20
C GLN A 35 8.66 11.32 5.58
N HIS A 36 7.89 10.26 5.86
CA HIS A 36 8.05 8.92 5.28
C HIS A 36 9.48 8.33 5.36
N GLY A 37 10.27 8.71 6.38
CA GLY A 37 11.64 8.23 6.56
C GLY A 37 12.70 8.95 5.72
N GLY A 38 12.37 10.12 5.15
CA GLY A 38 13.33 10.96 4.44
C GLY A 38 14.53 11.35 5.30
N THR A 39 15.71 11.37 4.69
CA THR A 39 16.96 11.71 5.37
C THR A 39 17.23 13.20 5.26
N CYS A 40 17.61 13.80 6.39
CA CYS A 40 17.86 15.23 6.45
C CYS A 40 19.30 15.58 6.10
N HIS A 41 19.47 16.59 5.24
CA HIS A 41 20.75 17.17 4.93
C HIS A 41 20.73 18.69 5.14
N SER A 42 21.89 19.25 5.50
CA SER A 42 22.09 20.70 5.47
C SER A 42 22.06 21.18 4.02
N HIS A 43 21.34 22.25 3.73
CA HIS A 43 21.21 22.76 2.36
C HIS A 43 22.59 23.10 1.75
N PRO A 44 22.94 22.62 0.53
CA PRO A 44 24.28 22.72 -0.05
C PRO A 44 24.78 24.17 -0.19
N TYR A 45 23.87 25.10 -0.45
CA TYR A 45 24.17 26.51 -0.66
C TYR A 45 24.16 27.34 0.62
N HIS A 46 23.69 26.78 1.75
CA HIS A 46 23.62 27.48 3.03
C HIS A 46 24.10 26.64 4.23
N PRO A 47 25.40 26.25 4.24
CA PRO A 47 25.96 25.41 5.30
C PRO A 47 26.11 26.11 6.66
N ARG A 48 25.95 27.44 6.74
CA ARG A 48 26.10 28.23 7.98
C ARG A 48 24.77 28.62 8.61
N GLY A 49 23.92 27.64 8.89
CA GLY A 49 22.86 27.78 9.89
C GLY A 49 21.71 28.75 9.55
N SER A 50 21.39 28.98 8.27
CA SER A 50 20.24 29.81 7.86
C SER A 50 18.88 29.14 8.07
N GLY A 51 18.84 27.95 8.68
CA GLY A 51 17.59 27.23 8.89
C GLY A 51 17.07 26.46 7.67
N GLN A 52 17.88 26.32 6.62
CA GLN A 52 17.50 25.60 5.41
C GLN A 52 17.99 24.15 5.45
N TYR A 53 17.06 23.23 5.20
CA TYR A 53 17.28 21.79 5.11
C TYR A 53 16.94 21.31 3.70
N GLU A 54 17.48 20.15 3.34
CA GLU A 54 17.09 19.41 2.15
C GLU A 54 16.71 17.98 2.58
N CYS A 55 15.57 17.49 2.10
CA CYS A 55 15.14 16.13 2.35
C CYS A 55 15.54 15.24 1.17
N ALA A 56 16.39 14.24 1.43
CA ALA A 56 16.59 13.14 0.51
C ALA A 56 15.44 12.15 0.69
N CYS A 57 14.56 12.10 -0.31
CA CYS A 57 13.37 11.25 -0.26
C CYS A 57 13.70 9.79 -0.56
N PRO A 58 13.09 8.84 0.17
CA PRO A 58 13.15 7.44 -0.21
C PRO A 58 12.47 7.24 -1.57
N ALA A 59 12.78 6.11 -2.21
CA ALA A 59 12.10 5.72 -3.45
C ALA A 59 10.58 5.64 -3.22
N GLY A 60 9.79 6.15 -4.17
CA GLY A 60 8.33 6.25 -4.07
C GLY A 60 7.80 7.55 -3.48
N PHE A 61 8.64 8.43 -2.90
CA PHE A 61 8.17 9.71 -2.35
C PHE A 61 8.80 10.91 -3.05
N ASN A 62 8.05 12.02 -3.08
CA ASN A 62 8.52 13.31 -3.58
C ASN A 62 8.02 14.49 -2.71
N GLY A 63 8.40 15.70 -3.12
CA GLY A 63 8.10 16.93 -2.41
C GLY A 63 9.26 17.41 -1.55
N SER A 64 9.17 18.66 -1.12
CA SER A 64 10.24 19.33 -0.35
C SER A 64 10.54 18.67 1.00
N ARG A 65 9.57 17.91 1.50
CA ARG A 65 9.59 17.20 2.77
C ARG A 65 9.26 15.72 2.61
N CYS A 66 9.30 15.17 1.39
CA CYS A 66 8.89 13.79 1.10
C CYS A 66 7.45 13.49 1.52
N GLU A 67 6.59 14.51 1.48
CA GLU A 67 5.21 14.48 1.95
C GLU A 67 4.26 13.80 0.98
N SER A 68 4.65 13.67 -0.28
CA SER A 68 3.82 13.17 -1.36
C SER A 68 4.28 11.78 -1.77
N ASP A 69 3.36 10.83 -1.80
CA ASP A 69 3.56 9.55 -2.48
C ASP A 69 3.53 9.77 -4.00
N ILE A 70 4.40 9.08 -4.72
CA ILE A 70 4.46 9.14 -6.17
C ILE A 70 3.37 8.22 -6.71
N ASP A 71 2.47 8.77 -7.54
CA ASP A 71 1.43 7.98 -8.21
C ASP A 71 2.04 7.03 -9.25
N ASP A 72 2.29 5.79 -8.83
CA ASP A 72 2.87 4.72 -9.64
C ASP A 72 1.87 4.21 -10.70
N CYS A 73 0.58 4.55 -10.57
CA CYS A 73 -0.45 4.19 -11.53
C CYS A 73 -0.38 4.97 -12.84
N GLN A 74 0.29 6.12 -12.89
CA GLN A 74 0.49 6.89 -14.13
C GLN A 74 1.23 6.09 -15.21
N SER A 75 2.09 5.16 -14.79
CA SER A 75 2.83 4.24 -15.67
C SER A 75 2.34 2.79 -15.58
N SER A 76 1.12 2.56 -15.09
CA SER A 76 0.61 1.20 -14.92
C SER A 76 0.34 0.49 -16.23
N PHE A 77 0.57 -0.82 -16.23
CA PHE A 77 0.29 -1.72 -17.36
C PHE A 77 -0.89 -2.66 -17.08
N CYS A 78 -1.77 -2.32 -16.12
CA CYS A 78 -2.96 -3.11 -15.85
C CYS A 78 -3.88 -3.15 -17.08
N VAL A 79 -4.06 -4.33 -17.69
CA VAL A 79 -4.80 -4.46 -18.97
C VAL A 79 -6.30 -4.54 -18.72
N ASN A 80 -6.74 -5.51 -17.90
CA ASN A 80 -8.15 -5.71 -17.53
C ASN A 80 -8.32 -5.63 -16.01
N GLY A 81 -7.86 -4.54 -15.43
CA GLY A 81 -7.94 -4.32 -14.00
C GLY A 81 -7.82 -2.86 -13.60
N THR A 82 -8.12 -2.59 -12.34
CA THR A 82 -7.90 -1.29 -11.74
C THR A 82 -6.52 -1.25 -11.12
N CYS A 83 -5.71 -0.25 -11.47
CA CYS A 83 -4.44 -0.02 -10.79
C CYS A 83 -4.68 0.42 -9.34
N ILE A 84 -3.87 -0.11 -8.44
CA ILE A 84 -3.80 0.26 -7.03
C ILE A 84 -2.39 0.78 -6.80
N ASP A 85 -2.32 2.07 -6.48
CA ASP A 85 -1.11 2.79 -6.13
C ASP A 85 -0.46 2.19 -4.87
N GLY A 86 0.86 2.23 -4.81
CA GLY A 86 1.66 1.71 -3.72
C GLY A 86 2.93 2.52 -3.56
N ILE A 87 3.82 2.08 -2.69
CA ILE A 87 5.08 2.81 -2.46
C ILE A 87 6.15 2.28 -3.42
N ASN A 88 6.52 3.09 -4.41
CA ASN A 88 7.52 2.76 -5.43
C ASN A 88 7.19 1.49 -6.23
N ASN A 89 5.90 1.18 -6.34
CA ASN A 89 5.32 0.08 -7.07
C ASN A 89 3.81 0.24 -7.14
N TYR A 90 3.17 -0.40 -8.11
CA TYR A 90 1.71 -0.55 -8.15
C TYR A 90 1.31 -2.02 -8.17
N THR A 91 0.04 -2.29 -7.89
CA THR A 91 -0.57 -3.61 -8.08
C THR A 91 -1.84 -3.50 -8.92
N CYS A 92 -2.20 -4.56 -9.64
CA CYS A 92 -3.43 -4.58 -10.43
C CYS A 92 -4.50 -5.41 -9.70
N ARG A 93 -5.67 -4.80 -9.46
CA ARG A 93 -6.87 -5.55 -9.07
C ARG A 93 -7.66 -5.93 -10.32
N CYS A 94 -7.54 -7.19 -10.70
CA CYS A 94 -8.16 -7.70 -11.93
C CYS A 94 -9.69 -7.67 -11.87
N HIS A 95 -10.29 -7.36 -13.02
CA HIS A 95 -11.72 -7.55 -13.24
C HIS A 95 -12.05 -9.04 -13.28
N VAL A 96 -13.32 -9.38 -13.07
CA VAL A 96 -13.78 -10.77 -13.10
C VAL A 96 -13.45 -11.38 -14.46
N GLY A 97 -12.86 -12.59 -14.45
CA GLY A 97 -12.45 -13.24 -15.69
C GLY A 97 -11.01 -12.96 -16.11
N TYR A 98 -10.24 -12.23 -15.31
CA TYR A 98 -8.83 -11.95 -15.57
C TYR A 98 -7.97 -12.20 -14.35
N LYS A 99 -6.74 -12.61 -14.59
CA LYS A 99 -5.73 -12.90 -13.57
C LYS A 99 -4.33 -12.52 -14.07
N GLY A 100 -3.32 -12.80 -13.25
CA GLY A 100 -1.94 -12.42 -13.52
C GLY A 100 -1.61 -11.06 -12.91
N ALA A 101 -0.32 -10.74 -12.83
CA ALA A 101 0.15 -9.50 -12.19
C ALA A 101 -0.36 -8.23 -12.91
N LEU A 102 -0.58 -8.32 -14.22
CA LEU A 102 -1.04 -7.23 -15.08
C LEU A 102 -2.49 -7.41 -15.56
N CYS A 103 -3.20 -8.43 -15.08
CA CYS A 103 -4.56 -8.74 -15.52
C CYS A 103 -4.68 -8.95 -17.05
N ASP A 104 -3.62 -9.52 -17.63
CA ASP A 104 -3.47 -9.80 -19.05
C ASP A 104 -3.81 -11.26 -19.40
N GLU A 105 -3.93 -12.13 -18.40
CA GLU A 105 -4.37 -13.51 -18.58
C GLU A 105 -5.88 -13.64 -18.39
N LYS A 106 -6.55 -14.30 -19.33
CA LYS A 106 -7.97 -14.68 -19.16
C LYS A 106 -8.08 -15.81 -18.14
N GLU A 107 -8.84 -15.58 -17.08
CA GLU A 107 -9.19 -16.59 -16.09
C GLU A 107 -10.41 -17.39 -16.57
N ARG A 108 -10.31 -18.73 -16.51
CA ARG A 108 -11.48 -19.59 -16.67
C ARG A 108 -12.28 -19.57 -15.37
N ILE A 109 -13.23 -18.66 -15.28
CA ILE A 109 -14.09 -18.49 -14.11
C ILE A 109 -15.02 -19.69 -13.89
N CYS A 110 -15.29 -20.49 -14.95
CA CYS A 110 -15.82 -21.84 -14.82
C CYS A 110 -14.69 -22.86 -14.55
N GLY A 111 -14.04 -22.71 -13.40
CA GLY A 111 -12.99 -23.58 -12.92
C GLY A 111 -13.53 -24.87 -12.27
N LYS A 112 -12.59 -25.73 -11.88
CA LYS A 112 -12.89 -26.83 -10.96
C LYS A 112 -13.34 -26.19 -9.64
N ASP A 113 -14.46 -26.66 -9.08
CA ASP A 113 -15.02 -26.21 -7.81
C ASP A 113 -15.78 -24.85 -7.81
N THR A 114 -15.99 -24.20 -8.98
CA THR A 114 -16.82 -22.98 -9.05
C THR A 114 -18.31 -23.25 -8.80
N CYS A 115 -18.82 -24.34 -9.35
CA CYS A 115 -20.18 -24.83 -9.10
C CYS A 115 -20.09 -26.18 -8.36
N TYR A 116 -21.17 -26.58 -7.69
CA TYR A 116 -21.27 -27.89 -7.08
C TYR A 116 -20.92 -29.00 -8.10
N PRO A 117 -20.26 -30.10 -7.70
CA PRO A 117 -19.89 -31.16 -8.62
C PRO A 117 -21.05 -31.57 -9.54
N VAL A 118 -20.75 -31.80 -10.82
CA VAL A 118 -21.71 -32.10 -11.91
C VAL A 118 -22.70 -30.99 -12.28
N VAL A 119 -22.77 -29.87 -11.57
CA VAL A 119 -23.56 -28.71 -11.98
C VAL A 119 -22.89 -28.00 -13.15
N LYS A 120 -23.66 -27.72 -14.21
CA LYS A 120 -23.14 -27.01 -15.38
C LYS A 120 -22.91 -25.53 -15.04
N CYS A 121 -21.68 -25.08 -15.25
CA CYS A 121 -21.27 -23.68 -15.15
C CYS A 121 -21.47 -22.94 -16.48
N ARG A 122 -21.85 -21.66 -16.41
CA ARG A 122 -21.90 -20.74 -17.56
C ARG A 122 -21.32 -19.38 -17.18
N GLU A 123 -20.37 -18.90 -17.99
CA GLU A 123 -19.86 -17.53 -17.91
C GLU A 123 -20.95 -16.53 -18.35
N ILE A 124 -21.14 -15.47 -17.56
CA ILE A 124 -22.00 -14.32 -17.88
C ILE A 124 -21.16 -13.04 -17.69
N PRO A 125 -21.57 -11.87 -18.23
CA PRO A 125 -20.80 -10.63 -18.05
C PRO A 125 -20.50 -10.38 -16.57
N ASP A 126 -19.20 -10.24 -16.26
CA ASP A 126 -18.64 -10.01 -14.92
C ASP A 126 -19.06 -11.00 -13.82
N SER A 127 -19.57 -12.19 -14.16
CA SER A 127 -20.06 -13.15 -13.17
C SER A 127 -20.15 -14.59 -13.69
N VAL A 128 -20.56 -15.51 -12.82
CA VAL A 128 -20.79 -16.93 -13.11
C VAL A 128 -22.20 -17.32 -12.74
N LEU A 129 -22.87 -18.01 -13.66
CA LEU A 129 -24.14 -18.68 -13.42
C LEU A 129 -23.94 -20.19 -13.27
N CYS A 130 -24.23 -20.71 -12.08
CA CYS A 130 -24.41 -22.15 -11.86
C CYS A 130 -25.86 -22.52 -12.16
N ARG A 131 -26.09 -23.64 -12.85
CA ARG A 131 -27.45 -24.18 -13.01
C ARG A 131 -27.96 -24.78 -11.69
N SER A 132 -29.22 -25.19 -11.68
CA SER A 132 -29.85 -25.83 -10.52
C SER A 132 -29.09 -27.08 -10.06
N CYS A 133 -29.14 -27.34 -8.74
CA CYS A 133 -28.64 -28.56 -8.14
C CYS A 133 -29.30 -29.81 -8.75
N PRO A 134 -28.61 -30.98 -8.72
CA PRO A 134 -29.22 -32.27 -9.06
C PRO A 134 -30.49 -32.53 -8.24
N ASP A 135 -31.46 -33.25 -8.82
CA ASP A 135 -32.73 -33.54 -8.13
C ASP A 135 -32.47 -34.20 -6.76
N GLY A 136 -33.18 -33.73 -5.73
CA GLY A 136 -33.01 -34.18 -4.34
C GLY A 136 -32.05 -33.32 -3.51
N LEU A 137 -31.26 -32.45 -4.15
CA LEU A 137 -30.46 -31.43 -3.47
C LEU A 137 -31.11 -30.04 -3.57
N ILE A 138 -30.91 -29.25 -2.53
CA ILE A 138 -31.42 -27.88 -2.42
C ILE A 138 -30.23 -26.92 -2.38
N GLY A 139 -30.31 -25.81 -3.11
CA GLY A 139 -29.26 -24.78 -3.10
C GLY A 139 -29.26 -23.93 -4.36
N ASP A 140 -28.20 -23.14 -4.52
CA ASP A 140 -28.03 -22.15 -5.59
C ASP A 140 -27.17 -22.67 -6.76
N GLY A 141 -26.81 -23.95 -6.75
CA GLY A 141 -25.95 -24.59 -7.74
C GLY A 141 -24.45 -24.36 -7.51
N LYS A 142 -24.07 -23.35 -6.70
CA LYS A 142 -22.71 -23.25 -6.15
C LYS A 142 -22.57 -24.17 -4.95
N THR A 143 -23.55 -24.09 -4.05
CA THR A 143 -23.70 -24.95 -2.89
C THR A 143 -24.98 -25.76 -3.05
N CYS A 144 -24.89 -27.08 -2.91
CA CYS A 144 -26.04 -27.97 -2.93
C CYS A 144 -25.99 -28.87 -1.69
N ILE A 145 -27.09 -28.94 -0.95
CA ILE A 145 -27.20 -29.69 0.31
C ILE A 145 -28.35 -30.70 0.25
N GLY A 146 -28.15 -31.85 0.88
CA GLY A 146 -29.13 -32.93 0.96
C GLY A 146 -28.44 -34.27 1.14
N THR A 147 -29.20 -35.29 1.53
CA THR A 147 -28.70 -36.64 1.80
C THR A 147 -28.93 -37.60 0.64
N LYS A 148 -29.57 -37.14 -0.43
CA LYS A 148 -29.94 -37.95 -1.59
C LYS A 148 -29.95 -37.13 -2.87
N ALA A 149 -29.24 -37.57 -3.90
CA ALA A 149 -29.20 -36.92 -5.21
C ALA A 149 -29.55 -37.89 -6.34
N LYS A 150 -30.19 -37.38 -7.40
CA LYS A 150 -30.41 -38.11 -8.65
C LYS A 150 -29.32 -37.76 -9.65
N LEU A 151 -28.46 -38.73 -9.98
CA LEU A 151 -27.41 -38.60 -11.00
C LEU A 151 -27.66 -39.60 -12.12
N ASN A 152 -27.70 -39.13 -13.37
CA ASN A 152 -27.93 -39.98 -14.56
C ASN A 152 -29.17 -40.90 -14.44
N GLY A 153 -30.22 -40.44 -13.76
CA GLY A 153 -31.46 -41.21 -13.54
C GLY A 153 -31.49 -42.08 -12.28
N VAL A 154 -30.38 -42.22 -11.55
CA VAL A 154 -30.26 -43.07 -10.36
C VAL A 154 -30.17 -42.23 -9.10
N TYR A 155 -30.88 -42.62 -8.03
CA TYR A 155 -30.76 -41.99 -6.74
C TYR A 155 -29.61 -42.60 -5.93
N ILE A 156 -28.73 -41.74 -5.43
CA ILE A 156 -27.62 -42.09 -4.54
C ILE A 156 -27.76 -41.34 -3.22
N ASP A 157 -27.37 -41.97 -2.12
CA ASP A 157 -27.25 -41.32 -0.82
C ASP A 157 -25.85 -40.69 -0.69
N ILE A 158 -25.76 -39.55 0.00
CA ILE A 158 -24.57 -38.67 0.03
C ILE A 158 -24.16 -38.36 1.47
#